data_AF-A0A238FTG9-F1
#
_entry.id   AF-A0A238FTG9-F1
#
_cell.length_a   1.000
_cell.length_b   1.000
_cell.length_c   1.000
_cell.angle_alpha   90.00
_cell.angle_beta   90.00
_cell.angle_gamma   90.00
#
_symmetry.space_group_name_H-M   'P 1'
#
loop_
_entity.id
_entity.type
_entity.pdbx_description
1 polymer ?
#
loop_
_entity_poly.entity_id
_entity_poly.type
_entity_poly.pdbx_seq_one_letter_code
_entity_poly.pdbx_strand_id
1 'polypeptide(L)'
;MGMGRAHHAQQTSTLPPKGTSSTSSPPPPPPPPSSDDLINQAHTTLSSIQAQLDHLSTSFDLNPSNLVFTIPPTPDLKLAFVPQNALYHSYVEDLTKLLLRLDGVDSSGDITVRNRRKALVRSIEAELEKLERVKKG
;
A
#
# COMPACT_ATOMS: atom_id res chain seq x y z
N MET A 1 -51.60 49.43 -52.48
CA MET A 1 -51.02 48.26 -53.21
C MET A 1 -49.54 48.15 -52.86
N GLY A 2 -49.06 46.95 -52.50
CA GLY A 2 -47.63 46.66 -52.29
C GLY A 2 -47.37 45.73 -51.10
N MET A 3 -47.59 44.43 -51.29
CA MET A 3 -47.19 43.37 -50.34
C MET A 3 -45.73 42.97 -50.61
N GLY A 4 -44.99 42.63 -49.56
CA GLY A 4 -43.67 42.01 -49.66
C GLY A 4 -43.19 41.41 -48.34
N ARG A 5 -43.35 40.08 -48.20
CA ARG A 5 -42.65 39.16 -47.27
C ARG A 5 -41.13 39.20 -47.60
N ALA A 6 -40.13 38.80 -46.79
CA ALA A 6 -40.02 38.04 -45.55
C ALA A 6 -38.55 38.11 -45.01
N HIS A 7 -38.32 37.35 -43.92
CA HIS A 7 -37.05 36.74 -43.45
C HIS A 7 -36.30 37.43 -42.31
N HIS A 8 -36.64 36.99 -41.09
CA HIS A 8 -35.73 36.36 -40.12
C HIS A 8 -34.21 36.46 -40.42
N ALA A 9 -33.44 37.10 -39.54
CA ALA A 9 -32.44 36.44 -38.69
C ALA A 9 -31.59 37.46 -37.90
N GLN A 10 -31.83 37.47 -36.59
CA GLN A 10 -30.82 37.31 -35.52
C GLN A 10 -29.59 38.24 -35.43
N GLN A 11 -29.60 38.95 -34.30
CA GLN A 11 -28.53 39.07 -33.31
C GLN A 11 -27.51 40.23 -33.44
N THR A 12 -27.78 41.18 -32.54
CA THR A 12 -26.92 42.23 -31.98
C THR A 12 -25.65 41.69 -31.33
N SER A 13 -24.49 42.30 -31.61
CA SER A 13 -23.62 42.97 -30.61
C SER A 13 -22.19 43.13 -31.10
N THR A 14 -21.89 44.37 -31.50
CA THR A 14 -20.72 45.20 -31.18
C THR A 14 -19.44 44.55 -30.62
N LEU A 15 -18.32 44.72 -31.35
CA LEU A 15 -16.93 44.63 -30.85
C LEU A 15 -16.50 45.95 -30.15
N PRO A 16 -15.47 45.96 -29.28
CA PRO A 16 -14.10 46.24 -29.74
C PRO A 16 -12.98 45.44 -28.99
N PRO A 17 -11.70 45.55 -29.41
CA PRO A 17 -10.71 44.45 -29.35
C PRO A 17 -9.71 44.57 -28.18
N LYS A 18 -9.12 43.45 -27.77
CA LYS A 18 -7.81 43.46 -27.10
C LYS A 18 -7.09 42.13 -27.32
N GLY A 19 -6.02 42.19 -28.10
CA GLY A 19 -5.17 41.04 -28.36
C GLY A 19 -4.51 40.53 -27.09
N THR A 20 -4.41 39.20 -26.98
CA THR A 20 -3.31 38.49 -26.33
C THR A 20 -3.23 37.11 -26.98
N SER A 21 -2.26 36.98 -27.88
CA SER A 21 -1.41 35.79 -28.04
C SER A 21 -1.98 34.44 -27.59
N SER A 22 -2.33 33.62 -28.58
CA SER A 22 -2.42 32.16 -28.47
C SER A 22 -1.03 31.59 -28.13
N THR A 23 -0.64 31.63 -26.86
CA THR A 23 0.49 30.84 -26.36
C THR A 23 -0.06 29.51 -25.87
N SER A 24 0.01 28.49 -26.74
CA SER A 24 -0.25 27.10 -26.39
C SER A 24 0.86 26.59 -25.47
N SER A 25 0.74 26.84 -24.16
CA SER A 25 1.57 26.19 -23.16
C SER A 25 1.16 24.72 -23.03
N PRO A 26 2.10 23.77 -22.90
CA PRO A 26 1.76 22.40 -22.53
C PRO A 26 1.01 22.39 -21.19
N PRO A 27 0.09 21.44 -20.94
CA PRO A 27 -0.56 21.36 -19.64
C PRO A 27 0.51 21.24 -18.55
N PRO A 28 0.36 21.93 -17.42
CA PRO A 28 1.29 21.79 -16.31
C PRO A 28 1.35 20.32 -15.89
N PRO A 29 2.50 19.81 -15.44
CA PRO A 29 2.57 18.49 -14.81
C PRO A 29 1.51 18.43 -13.69
N PRO A 30 0.90 17.26 -13.45
CA PRO A 30 -0.08 17.11 -12.38
C PRO A 30 0.51 17.64 -11.06
N PRO A 31 -0.28 18.37 -10.25
CA PRO A 31 0.20 18.85 -8.95
C PRO A 31 0.69 17.65 -8.12
N PRO A 32 1.75 17.82 -7.32
CA PRO A 32 2.16 16.79 -6.39
C PRO A 32 0.99 16.44 -5.45
N PRO A 33 0.89 15.17 -5.01
CA PRO A 33 -0.17 14.77 -4.09
C PRO A 33 -0.13 15.62 -2.83
N SER A 34 -1.31 16.05 -2.37
CA SER A 34 -1.43 16.85 -1.15
C SER A 34 -1.07 16.01 0.07
N SER A 35 -0.69 16.64 1.18
CA SER A 35 -0.40 15.91 2.42
C SER A 35 -1.60 15.07 2.89
N ASP A 36 -2.84 15.56 2.72
CA ASP A 36 -4.06 14.80 3.02
C ASP A 36 -4.20 13.54 2.15
N ASP A 37 -3.90 13.61 0.86
CA ASP A 37 -3.94 12.45 -0.06
C ASP A 37 -2.92 11.39 0.37
N LEU A 38 -1.71 11.83 0.75
CA LEU A 38 -0.65 10.94 1.25
C LEU A 38 -1.05 10.29 2.58
N ILE A 39 -1.66 11.04 3.50
CA ILE A 39 -2.15 10.51 4.79
C ILE A 39 -3.25 9.47 4.54
N ASN A 40 -4.21 9.76 3.65
CA ASN A 40 -5.27 8.82 3.28
C ASN A 40 -4.71 7.55 2.61
N GLN A 41 -3.72 7.70 1.74
CA GLN A 41 -3.01 6.57 1.14
C GLN A 41 -2.27 5.74 2.19
N ALA A 42 -1.62 6.38 3.16
CA ALA A 42 -0.95 5.71 4.26
C ALA A 42 -1.95 4.92 5.12
N HIS A 43 -3.10 5.49 5.48
CA HIS A 43 -4.16 4.80 6.21
C HIS A 43 -4.71 3.59 5.46
N THR A 44 -4.91 3.72 4.15
CA THR A 44 -5.36 2.63 3.28
C THR A 44 -4.31 1.51 3.24
N THR A 45 -3.04 1.88 3.09
CA THR A 45 -1.92 0.93 3.06
C THR A 45 -1.78 0.20 4.39
N LEU A 46 -1.81 0.91 5.52
CA LEU A 46 -1.75 0.29 6.85
C LEU A 46 -2.94 -0.64 7.12
N SER A 47 -4.13 -0.31 6.62
CA SER A 47 -5.31 -1.18 6.76
C SER A 47 -5.18 -2.44 5.89
N SER A 48 -4.63 -2.32 4.68
CA SER A 48 -4.31 -3.47 3.82
C SER A 48 -3.27 -4.38 4.48
N ILE A 49 -2.21 -3.83 5.07
CA ILE A 49 -1.17 -4.60 5.76
C ILE A 49 -1.73 -5.32 6.98
N GLN A 50 -2.57 -4.64 7.78
CA GLN A 50 -3.26 -5.27 8.91
C GLN A 50 -4.08 -6.47 8.45
N ALA A 51 -4.93 -6.32 7.43
CA ALA A 51 -5.75 -7.40 6.92
C ALA A 51 -4.91 -8.58 6.37
N GLN A 52 -3.77 -8.29 5.73
CA GLN A 52 -2.83 -9.32 5.28
C GLN A 52 -2.22 -10.07 6.46
N LEU A 53 -1.79 -9.36 7.51
CA LEU A 53 -1.26 -9.98 8.73
C LEU A 53 -2.31 -10.89 9.38
N ASP A 54 -3.55 -10.41 9.53
CA ASP A 54 -4.65 -11.16 10.14
C ASP A 54 -4.97 -12.44 9.34
N HIS A 55 -5.00 -12.33 8.00
CA HIS A 55 -5.19 -13.47 7.12
C HIS A 55 -4.06 -14.50 7.27
N LEU A 56 -2.80 -14.07 7.18
CA LEU A 56 -1.66 -14.98 7.29
C LEU A 56 -1.65 -15.68 8.65
N SER A 57 -1.87 -14.94 9.73
CA SER A 57 -1.89 -15.48 11.10
C SER A 57 -3.05 -16.44 11.36
N THR A 58 -4.19 -16.26 10.68
CA THR A 58 -5.32 -17.20 10.78
C THR A 58 -5.09 -18.45 9.94
N SER A 59 -4.40 -18.31 8.81
CA SER A 59 -4.14 -19.42 7.88
C SER A 59 -2.99 -20.34 8.30
N PHE A 60 -2.09 -19.86 9.16
CA PHE A 60 -0.87 -20.57 9.53
C PHE A 60 -1.02 -21.29 10.88
N ASP A 61 -0.80 -22.60 10.89
CA ASP A 61 -0.76 -23.40 12.12
C ASP A 61 0.69 -23.55 12.60
N LEU A 62 0.99 -22.97 13.76
CA LEU A 62 2.30 -22.97 14.42
C LEU A 62 2.64 -24.29 15.13
N ASN A 63 1.85 -25.35 14.94
CA ASN A 63 2.06 -26.61 15.66
C ASN A 63 3.44 -27.23 15.36
N PRO A 64 4.34 -27.33 16.36
CA PRO A 64 5.71 -27.82 16.17
C PRO A 64 5.77 -29.27 15.68
N SER A 65 4.71 -30.05 15.90
CA SER A 65 4.61 -31.45 15.45
C SER A 65 4.58 -31.60 13.92
N ASN A 66 4.22 -30.52 13.21
CA ASN A 66 4.21 -30.48 11.74
C ASN A 66 5.57 -30.08 11.14
N LEU A 67 6.53 -29.65 11.97
CA LEU A 67 7.84 -29.19 11.52
C LEU A 67 8.85 -30.33 11.56
N VAL A 68 9.60 -30.49 10.46
CA VAL A 68 10.66 -31.48 10.34
C VAL A 68 11.99 -30.82 10.68
N PHE A 69 12.63 -31.26 11.75
CA PHE A 69 13.95 -30.81 12.15
C PHE A 69 15.02 -31.77 11.64
N THR A 70 16.12 -31.21 11.14
CA THR A 70 17.34 -32.00 10.92
C THR A 70 18.04 -32.20 12.24
N ILE A 71 18.67 -33.36 12.41
CA ILE A 71 19.61 -33.64 13.50
C ILE A 71 21.02 -33.45 12.91
N PRO A 72 21.62 -32.25 12.96
CA PRO A 72 23.01 -32.09 12.56
C PRO A 72 23.96 -32.65 13.64
N PRO A 73 25.25 -32.85 13.32
CA PRO A 73 26.28 -33.17 14.32
C PRO A 73 26.59 -32.01 15.29
N THR A 74 25.96 -30.84 15.10
CA THR A 74 26.06 -29.66 15.95
C THR A 74 24.88 -29.58 16.93
N PRO A 75 25.02 -28.93 18.10
CA PRO A 75 23.96 -28.84 19.11
C PRO A 75 22.71 -28.06 18.66
N ASP A 76 22.78 -27.34 17.54
CA ASP A 76 21.68 -26.54 17.03
C ASP A 76 20.77 -27.37 16.11
N LEU A 77 19.54 -27.64 16.54
CA LEU A 77 18.50 -28.21 15.68
C LEU A 77 18.14 -27.19 14.59
N LYS A 78 18.29 -27.58 13.32
CA LYS A 78 17.96 -26.72 12.17
C LYS A 78 16.73 -27.26 11.45
N LEU A 79 15.79 -26.38 11.12
CA LEU A 79 14.65 -26.72 10.26
C LEU A 79 15.14 -27.33 8.94
N ALA A 80 14.61 -28.50 8.58
CA ALA A 80 14.94 -29.15 7.32
C ALA A 80 14.40 -28.35 6.14
N PHE A 81 15.17 -28.22 5.06
CA PHE A 81 14.68 -27.60 3.82
C PHE A 81 13.88 -28.63 3.02
N VAL A 82 12.73 -29.04 3.58
CA VAL A 82 11.81 -30.04 3.01
C VAL A 82 10.45 -29.39 2.72
N PRO A 83 9.65 -29.94 1.78
CA PRO A 83 8.33 -29.39 1.46
C PRO A 83 7.40 -29.25 2.66
N GLN A 84 7.53 -30.11 3.68
CA GLN A 84 6.76 -30.02 4.93
C GLN A 84 6.93 -28.66 5.64
N ASN A 85 8.13 -28.09 5.55
CA ASN A 85 8.46 -26.80 6.17
C ASN A 85 8.25 -25.62 5.19
N ALA A 86 7.78 -25.86 3.97
CA ALA A 86 7.59 -24.80 2.98
C ALA A 86 6.61 -23.73 3.47
N LEU A 87 5.54 -24.13 4.18
CA LEU A 87 4.57 -23.21 4.78
C LEU A 87 5.20 -22.32 5.86
N TYR A 88 6.13 -22.87 6.65
CA TYR A 88 6.89 -22.08 7.64
C TYR A 88 7.75 -21.02 6.93
N HIS A 89 8.50 -21.44 5.91
CA HIS A 89 9.37 -20.53 5.18
C HIS A 89 8.59 -19.45 4.43
N SER A 90 7.47 -19.80 3.79
CA SER A 90 6.60 -18.83 3.11
C SER A 90 6.00 -17.84 4.10
N TYR A 91 5.56 -18.30 5.27
CA TYR A 91 5.00 -17.42 6.29
C TYR A 91 6.05 -16.42 6.83
N VAL A 92 7.28 -16.87 7.11
CA VAL A 92 8.40 -15.99 7.47
C VAL A 92 8.70 -14.97 6.37
N GLU A 93 8.74 -15.41 5.12
CA GLU A 93 8.98 -14.54 3.97
C GLU A 93 7.88 -13.48 3.81
N ASP A 94 6.62 -13.86 3.98
CA ASP A 94 5.47 -12.97 3.87
C ASP A 94 5.44 -11.94 5.00
N LEU A 95 5.71 -12.34 6.25
CA LEU A 95 5.87 -11.40 7.38
C LEU A 95 7.03 -10.42 7.11
N THR A 96 8.14 -10.88 6.56
CA THR A 96 9.29 -10.03 6.19
C THR A 96 8.91 -9.03 5.09
N LYS A 97 8.12 -9.44 4.09
CA LYS A 97 7.59 -8.54 3.05
C LYS A 97 6.66 -7.47 3.64
N LEU A 98 5.83 -7.83 4.63
CA LEU A 98 4.97 -6.86 5.32
C LEU A 98 5.79 -5.79 6.07
N LEU A 99 6.89 -6.18 6.73
CA LEU A 99 7.81 -5.23 7.37
C LEU A 99 8.43 -4.27 6.35
N LEU A 100 8.95 -4.78 5.23
CA LEU A 100 9.52 -3.95 4.18
C LEU A 100 8.48 -2.96 3.61
N ARG A 101 7.23 -3.41 3.45
CA ARG A 101 6.14 -2.56 3.00
C ARG A 101 5.78 -1.48 4.02
N LEU A 102 5.83 -1.79 5.33
CA LEU A 102 5.63 -0.81 6.40
C LEU A 102 6.71 0.26 6.43
N ASP A 103 7.97 -0.09 6.16
CA ASP A 103 9.07 0.88 6.12
C ASP A 103 8.90 1.92 5.00
N GLY A 104 8.24 1.55 3.91
CA GLY A 104 7.88 2.47 2.83
C GLY A 104 6.69 3.40 3.10
N VAL A 105 5.97 3.23 4.22
CA VAL A 105 4.81 4.08 4.53
C VAL A 105 5.25 5.38 5.18
N ASP A 106 5.15 6.48 4.44
CA ASP A 106 5.33 7.82 4.97
C ASP A 106 4.10 8.25 5.79
N SER A 107 4.36 8.95 6.89
CA SER A 107 3.35 9.54 7.74
C SER A 107 2.95 10.96 7.35
N SER A 108 3.74 11.66 6.51
CA SER A 108 3.49 13.07 6.16
C SER A 108 3.27 13.98 7.38
N GLY A 109 3.87 13.62 8.53
CA GLY A 109 3.69 14.32 9.81
C GLY A 109 2.51 13.85 10.67
N ASP A 110 1.66 12.94 10.19
CA ASP A 110 0.52 12.43 10.94
C ASP A 110 0.94 11.44 12.04
N ILE A 111 0.56 11.78 13.28
CA ILE A 111 0.91 11.02 14.48
C ILE A 111 0.18 9.67 14.51
N THR A 112 -1.04 9.62 14.00
CA THR A 112 -1.88 8.41 13.99
C THR A 112 -1.29 7.37 13.05
N VAL A 113 -0.89 7.75 11.84
CA VAL A 113 -0.18 6.91 10.87
C VAL A 113 1.12 6.40 11.47
N ARG A 114 1.92 7.29 12.08
CA ARG A 114 3.18 6.89 12.73
C ARG A 114 2.98 5.86 13.84
N ASN A 115 1.99 6.07 14.70
CA ASN A 115 1.70 5.17 15.82
C ASN A 115 1.17 3.82 15.33
N ARG A 116 0.27 3.83 14.35
CA ARG A 116 -0.29 2.60 13.77
C ARG A 116 0.77 1.79 13.03
N ARG A 117 1.66 2.45 12.29
CA ARG A 117 2.83 1.81 11.66
C ARG A 117 3.70 1.11 12.70
N LYS A 118 4.06 1.80 13.79
CA LYS A 118 4.85 1.20 14.88
C LYS A 118 4.16 0.01 15.55
N ALA A 119 2.84 0.09 15.77
CA ALA A 119 2.09 -1.02 16.34
C ALA A 119 2.12 -2.25 15.44
N LEU A 120 1.91 -2.06 14.13
CA LEU A 120 1.99 -3.13 13.13
C LEU A 120 3.37 -3.76 13.05
N VAL A 121 4.44 -2.95 13.03
CA VAL A 121 5.82 -3.46 13.04
C VAL A 121 6.03 -4.39 14.24
N ARG A 122 5.68 -3.94 15.45
CA ARG A 122 5.81 -4.75 16.67
C ARG A 122 5.00 -6.04 16.62
N SER A 123 3.78 -6.00 16.07
CA SER A 123 2.97 -7.21 15.93
C SER A 123 3.61 -8.22 14.99
N ILE A 124 4.15 -7.77 13.86
CA ILE A 124 4.82 -8.65 12.89
C ILE A 124 6.14 -9.20 13.47
N GLU A 125 6.93 -8.36 14.12
CA GLU A 125 8.17 -8.77 14.81
C GLU A 125 7.89 -9.80 15.90
N ALA A 126 6.84 -9.62 16.70
CA ALA A 126 6.44 -10.59 17.71
C ALA A 126 6.07 -11.94 17.11
N GLU A 127 5.42 -11.94 15.94
CA GLU A 127 5.07 -13.16 15.22
C GLU A 127 6.31 -13.88 14.66
N LEU A 128 7.25 -13.14 14.08
CA LEU A 128 8.55 -13.65 13.68
C LEU A 128 9.35 -14.23 14.87
N GLU A 129 9.27 -13.59 16.03
CA GLU A 129 9.92 -14.09 17.24
C GLU A 129 9.31 -15.42 17.70
N LYS A 130 7.98 -15.57 17.65
CA LYS A 130 7.30 -16.85 17.94
C LYS A 130 7.80 -17.96 17.02
N LEU A 131 7.93 -17.69 15.73
CA LEU A 131 8.44 -18.65 14.75
C LEU A 131 9.87 -19.09 15.10
N GLU A 132 10.74 -18.13 15.43
CA GLU A 132 12.12 -18.44 15.81
C GLU A 132 12.21 -19.21 17.13
N ARG A 133 11.30 -18.98 18.09
CA ARG A 133 11.21 -19.78 19.32
C ARG A 133 10.81 -21.23 19.02
N VAL A 134 9.77 -21.42 18.20
CA VAL A 134 9.33 -22.76 17.78
C VAL A 134 10.43 -23.51 17.04
N LYS A 135 11.20 -22.81 16.20
CA LYS A 135 12.34 -23.38 15.48
C LYS A 135 13.51 -23.78 16.40
N LYS A 136 13.69 -23.11 17.53
CA LYS A 136 14.81 -23.38 18.46
C LYS A 136 14.51 -24.51 19.45
N GLY A 137 13.25 -24.85 19.68
CA GLY A 137 12.82 -25.87 20.65
C GLY A 137 12.76 -25.32 22.07
#